data_AF-A0A7V3C7G6-F1
#
_entry.id   AF-A0A7V3C7G6-F1
#
_cell.length_a   1.000
_cell.length_b   1.000
_cell.length_c   1.000
_cell.angle_alpha   90.00
_cell.angle_beta   90.00
_cell.angle_gamma   90.00
#
_symmetry.space_group_name_H-M   'P 1'
#
loop_
_entity.id
_entity.type
_entity.pdbx_description
1 polymer ?
#
loop_
_entity_poly.entity_id
_entity_poly.type
_entity_poly.pdbx_seq_one_letter_code
_entity_poly.pdbx_strand_id
1 'polypeptide(L)'
;MGELCPFEFGGSRRMAAVNGRRMFPCPVCTDPREVRQTKKGKPYVICDPCGIQVFIRAPAGIAAFNRLADRADGEDVWTRLNEMQRRYRLKCPECGQRFWIEPGLVKTSMFDGSLQGFRCPQKDCGATVAWEEKG
;
A
#
# COMPACT_ATOMS: atom_id res chain seq x y z
N MET A 1 -18.74 -29.44 -2.11
CA MET A 1 -18.01 -29.27 -0.84
C MET A 1 -16.54 -29.41 -1.18
N GLY A 2 -15.76 -28.35 -1.01
CA GLY A 2 -14.33 -28.35 -1.30
C GLY A 2 -13.70 -27.21 -0.51
N GLU A 3 -12.83 -27.61 0.41
CA GLU A 3 -12.29 -26.88 1.55
C GLU A 3 -11.78 -25.44 1.32
N LEU A 4 -12.05 -24.61 2.32
CA LEU A 4 -11.24 -23.46 2.73
C LEU A 4 -9.89 -23.93 3.25
N CYS A 5 -8.79 -23.26 2.89
CA CYS A 5 -7.58 -23.11 3.71
C CYS A 5 -6.53 -22.23 2.98
N PRO A 6 -5.54 -21.65 3.67
CA PRO A 6 -5.69 -20.56 4.63
C PRO A 6 -4.79 -19.36 4.25
N PHE A 7 -4.97 -18.29 5.00
CA PHE A 7 -4.23 -17.04 4.95
C PHE A 7 -2.75 -17.25 5.31
N GLU A 8 -1.82 -17.06 4.37
CA GLU A 8 -0.38 -17.06 4.63
C GLU A 8 0.18 -15.63 4.64
N PHE A 9 0.49 -15.17 5.86
CA PHE A 9 1.30 -13.99 6.16
C PHE A 9 2.77 -14.30 5.87
N GLY A 10 3.46 -13.40 5.18
CA GLY A 10 4.93 -13.33 5.21
C GLY A 10 5.63 -14.03 4.03
N GLY A 11 5.89 -13.25 2.98
CA GLY A 11 6.84 -13.65 1.95
C GLY A 11 7.11 -12.47 1.03
N SER A 12 8.37 -12.05 0.95
CA SER A 12 8.88 -11.13 -0.06
C SER A 12 8.57 -11.70 -1.44
N ARG A 13 7.42 -11.33 -2.01
CA ARG A 13 6.96 -11.89 -3.28
C ARG A 13 7.56 -11.03 -4.38
N ARG A 14 8.70 -11.50 -4.92
CA ARG A 14 9.17 -11.12 -6.26
C ARG A 14 7.95 -11.17 -7.18
N MET A 15 7.52 -10.01 -7.67
CA MET A 15 6.40 -9.90 -8.60
C MET A 15 6.88 -10.32 -10.00
N ALA A 16 7.12 -11.61 -10.19
CA ALA A 16 6.98 -12.17 -11.52
C ALA A 16 5.50 -12.01 -11.88
N ALA A 17 5.23 -11.30 -12.98
CA ALA A 17 3.90 -11.12 -13.52
C ALA A 17 3.18 -12.48 -13.58
N VAL A 18 2.26 -12.72 -12.66
CA VAL A 18 1.48 -13.95 -12.64
C VAL A 18 0.45 -13.83 -13.76
N ASN A 19 0.79 -14.38 -14.92
CA ASN A 19 -0.07 -14.60 -16.09
C ASN A 19 -0.48 -13.39 -16.95
N GLY A 20 0.36 -12.37 -17.11
CA GLY A 20 0.09 -11.26 -18.06
C GLY A 20 -1.15 -10.42 -17.71
N ARG A 21 -1.57 -10.44 -16.44
CA ARG A 21 -2.68 -9.67 -15.92
C ARG A 21 -2.16 -8.32 -15.44
N ARG A 22 -2.74 -7.24 -15.97
CA ARG A 22 -2.37 -5.86 -15.59
C ARG A 22 -2.66 -5.63 -14.11
N MET A 23 -1.67 -5.12 -13.38
CA MET A 23 -1.79 -4.81 -11.96
C MET A 23 -1.83 -3.29 -11.73
N PHE A 24 -2.57 -2.85 -10.72
CA PHE A 24 -2.61 -1.46 -10.30
C PHE A 24 -2.62 -1.34 -8.77
N PRO A 25 -1.90 -0.37 -8.20
CA PRO A 25 -1.83 -0.18 -6.75
C PRO A 25 -3.18 0.24 -6.17
N CYS A 26 -3.54 -0.36 -5.03
CA CYS A 26 -4.63 0.12 -4.21
C CYS A 26 -4.35 1.57 -3.76
N PRO A 27 -5.25 2.54 -3.95
CA PRO A 27 -5.01 3.92 -3.52
C PRO A 27 -4.91 4.10 -1.99
N VAL A 28 -5.27 3.08 -1.20
CA VAL A 28 -5.22 3.12 0.27
C VAL A 28 -3.98 2.39 0.80
N CYS A 29 -3.88 1.08 0.57
CA CYS A 29 -2.76 0.30 1.10
C CYS A 29 -1.60 0.12 0.12
N THR A 30 -1.73 0.60 -1.12
CA THR A 30 -0.71 0.53 -2.18
C THR A 30 -0.29 -0.87 -2.60
N ASP A 31 -0.86 -1.91 -2.01
CA ASP A 31 -0.66 -3.29 -2.45
C ASP A 31 -1.17 -3.48 -3.89
N PRO A 32 -0.56 -4.40 -4.65
CA PRO A 32 -0.98 -4.70 -6.00
C PRO A 32 -2.36 -5.37 -6.04
N ARG A 33 -3.21 -4.84 -6.93
CA ARG A 33 -4.54 -5.37 -7.22
C ARG A 33 -4.69 -5.58 -8.72
N GLU A 34 -5.37 -6.65 -9.08
CA GLU A 34 -5.66 -6.98 -10.46
C GLU A 34 -6.60 -5.91 -11.07
N VAL A 35 -6.24 -5.43 -12.25
CA VAL A 35 -7.12 -4.59 -13.06
C VAL A 35 -8.11 -5.48 -13.78
N ARG A 36 -9.37 -5.42 -13.35
CA ARG A 36 -10.47 -6.17 -13.95
C ARG A 36 -11.24 -5.31 -14.94
N GLN A 37 -12.01 -5.95 -15.81
CA GLN A 37 -12.90 -5.27 -16.76
C GLN A 37 -14.34 -5.74 -16.60
N THR A 38 -15.28 -4.81 -16.73
CA THR A 38 -16.71 -5.13 -16.84
C THR A 38 -16.99 -5.79 -18.20
N LYS A 39 -18.19 -6.38 -18.37
CA LYS A 39 -18.66 -6.88 -19.69
C LYS A 39 -18.61 -5.85 -20.82
N LYS A 40 -18.63 -4.55 -20.47
CA LYS A 40 -18.54 -3.41 -21.41
C LYS A 40 -17.12 -2.84 -21.53
N GLY A 41 -16.09 -3.57 -21.08
CA GLY A 41 -14.69 -3.16 -21.17
C GLY A 41 -14.26 -2.05 -20.20
N LYS A 42 -15.12 -1.59 -19.28
CA LYS A 42 -14.76 -0.55 -18.30
C LYS A 42 -13.87 -1.13 -17.19
N PRO A 43 -12.69 -0.56 -16.91
CA PRO A 43 -11.79 -1.09 -15.91
C PRO A 43 -12.23 -0.76 -14.48
N TYR A 44 -11.90 -1.66 -13.54
CA TYR A 44 -12.12 -1.47 -12.12
C TYR A 44 -11.13 -2.29 -11.29
N VAL A 45 -10.97 -1.90 -10.02
CA VAL A 45 -10.06 -2.52 -9.06
C VAL A 45 -10.79 -2.75 -7.73
N ILE A 46 -10.55 -3.89 -7.07
CA ILE A 46 -11.13 -4.23 -5.76
C ILE A 46 -10.00 -4.52 -4.78
N CYS A 47 -10.13 -4.05 -3.54
CA CYS A 47 -9.24 -4.36 -2.44
C CYS A 47 -10.04 -4.73 -1.19
N ASP A 48 -10.30 -6.02 -0.99
CA ASP A 48 -11.05 -6.54 0.16
C ASP A 48 -10.42 -6.15 1.51
N PRO A 49 -9.07 -6.21 1.71
CA PRO A 49 -8.45 -5.78 2.97
C PRO A 49 -8.66 -4.30 3.33
N CYS A 50 -8.92 -3.45 2.32
CA CYS A 50 -9.20 -2.03 2.55
C CYS A 50 -10.68 -1.69 2.46
N GLY A 51 -11.54 -2.65 2.09
CA GLY A 51 -12.96 -2.42 1.87
C GLY A 51 -13.29 -1.45 0.72
N ILE A 52 -12.40 -1.30 -0.27
CA ILE A 52 -12.61 -0.36 -1.38
C ILE A 52 -12.86 -1.05 -2.72
N GLN A 53 -13.63 -0.36 -3.56
CA GLN A 53 -13.80 -0.68 -4.96
C GLN A 53 -13.71 0.60 -5.80
N VAL A 54 -12.82 0.61 -6.79
CA VAL A 54 -12.56 1.77 -7.63
C VAL A 54 -13.05 1.48 -9.04
N PHE A 55 -13.99 2.29 -9.52
CA PHE A 55 -14.51 2.22 -10.87
C PHE A 55 -14.01 3.40 -11.71
N ILE A 56 -13.35 3.12 -12.83
CA ILE A 56 -12.84 4.16 -13.71
C ILE A 56 -13.89 4.43 -14.79
N ARG A 57 -14.30 5.69 -14.89
CA ARG A 57 -15.38 6.16 -15.75
C ARG A 57 -14.88 7.31 -16.63
N ALA A 58 -15.69 7.66 -17.63
CA ALA A 58 -15.40 8.61 -18.70
C ALA A 58 -14.26 8.17 -19.64
N PRO A 59 -14.36 8.42 -20.96
CA PRO A 59 -13.35 7.99 -21.93
C PRO A 59 -11.94 8.49 -21.61
N ALA A 60 -11.79 9.77 -21.23
CA ALA A 60 -10.51 10.35 -20.88
C ALA A 60 -9.88 9.70 -19.63
N GLY A 61 -10.68 9.47 -18.59
CA GLY A 61 -10.23 8.80 -17.36
C GLY A 61 -9.82 7.34 -17.62
N ILE A 62 -10.58 6.62 -18.44
CA ILE A 62 -10.27 5.25 -18.84
C ILE A 62 -8.96 5.19 -19.63
N ALA A 63 -8.76 6.10 -20.59
CA ALA A 63 -7.54 6.16 -21.38
C ALA A 63 -6.31 6.48 -20.50
N ALA A 64 -6.43 7.44 -19.58
CA ALA A 64 -5.36 7.77 -18.64
C ALA A 64 -5.02 6.60 -17.72
N PHE A 65 -6.03 5.93 -17.16
CA PHE A 65 -5.84 4.78 -16.30
C PHE A 65 -5.16 3.61 -17.02
N ASN A 66 -5.59 3.28 -18.24
CA ASN A 66 -4.94 2.21 -19.01
C ASN A 66 -3.47 2.51 -19.25
N ARG A 67 -3.10 3.74 -19.65
CA ARG A 67 -1.69 4.14 -19.80
C ARG A 67 -0.88 3.93 -18.51
N LEU A 68 -1.48 4.20 -17.35
CA LEU A 68 -0.82 4.00 -16.05
C LEU A 68 -0.71 2.52 -15.69
N ALA A 69 -1.76 1.72 -15.92
CA ALA A 69 -1.76 0.29 -15.65
C ALA A 69 -0.77 -0.46 -16.55
N ASP A 70 -0.70 -0.09 -17.82
CA ASP A 70 0.25 -0.69 -18.78
C ASP A 70 1.70 -0.34 -18.41
N ARG A 71 1.95 0.85 -17.83
CA ARG A 71 3.26 1.25 -17.29
C ARG A 71 3.57 0.61 -15.94
N ALA A 72 2.56 0.32 -15.12
CA ALA A 72 2.75 -0.31 -13.83
C ALA A 72 3.27 -1.75 -13.95
N ASP A 73 3.01 -2.44 -15.05
CA ASP A 73 3.64 -3.74 -15.32
C ASP A 73 5.17 -3.62 -15.54
N GLY A 74 5.67 -2.43 -15.91
CA GLY A 74 7.08 -2.15 -16.14
C GLY A 74 7.71 -1.34 -15.01
N GLU A 75 7.73 -1.88 -13.77
CA GLU A 75 8.52 -1.45 -12.60
C GLU A 75 8.45 0.02 -12.10
N ASP A 76 8.15 1.04 -12.92
CA ASP A 76 8.25 2.48 -12.61
C ASP A 76 7.24 2.94 -11.54
N VAL A 77 5.97 2.56 -11.67
CA VAL A 77 4.92 2.92 -10.71
C VAL A 77 5.16 2.24 -9.36
N TRP A 78 5.57 0.98 -9.36
CA TRP A 78 5.89 0.24 -8.12
C TRP A 78 7.15 0.76 -7.46
N THR A 79 8.18 1.10 -8.24
CA THR A 79 9.42 1.69 -7.73
C THR A 79 9.13 3.01 -7.06
N ARG A 80 8.41 3.91 -7.73
CA ARG A 80 8.01 5.21 -7.18
C ARG A 80 7.12 5.06 -5.94
N LEU A 81 6.18 4.12 -5.95
CA LEU A 81 5.35 3.84 -4.77
C LEU A 81 6.14 3.23 -3.63
N ASN A 82 7.12 2.38 -3.91
CA ASN A 82 8.00 1.80 -2.89
C ASN A 82 8.92 2.87 -2.28
N GLU A 83 9.44 3.81 -3.08
CA GLU A 83 10.18 4.98 -2.58
C GLU A 83 9.31 5.88 -1.70
N MET A 84 8.04 6.08 -2.06
CA MET A 84 7.09 6.83 -1.23
C MET A 84 6.72 6.04 0.04
N GLN A 85 6.34 4.77 -0.10
CA GLN A 85 5.97 3.89 1.02
C GLN A 85 7.09 3.73 2.03
N ARG A 86 8.35 3.58 1.59
CA ARG A 86 9.50 3.46 2.52
C ARG A 86 9.65 4.67 3.41
N ARG A 87 9.34 5.87 2.89
CA ARG A 87 9.41 7.11 3.68
C ARG A 87 8.27 7.25 4.68
N TYR A 88 7.09 6.69 4.36
CA TYR A 88 5.87 6.95 5.12
C TYR A 88 5.25 5.72 5.80
N ARG A 89 5.76 4.50 5.60
CA ARG A 89 5.25 3.27 6.21
C ARG A 89 6.29 2.66 7.14
N LEU A 90 6.09 2.86 8.43
CA LEU A 90 6.99 2.36 9.47
C LEU A 90 6.58 0.95 9.90
N LYS A 91 7.56 0.15 10.34
CA LYS A 91 7.33 -1.14 11.00
C LYS A 91 7.73 -1.00 12.47
N CYS A 92 6.81 -1.26 13.38
CA CYS A 92 7.10 -1.26 14.81
C CYS A 92 8.08 -2.40 15.14
N PRO A 93 9.19 -2.14 15.84
CA PRO A 93 10.15 -3.17 16.24
C PRO A 93 9.57 -4.11 17.33
N GLU A 94 8.69 -3.60 18.19
CA GLU A 94 8.12 -4.34 19.31
C GLU A 94 7.01 -5.31 18.85
N CYS A 95 5.96 -4.80 18.19
CA CYS A 95 4.80 -5.61 17.81
C CYS A 95 4.81 -6.06 16.35
N GLY A 96 5.78 -5.62 15.55
CA GLY A 96 5.88 -5.96 14.13
C GLY A 96 4.85 -5.25 13.22
N GLN A 97 3.91 -4.49 13.79
CA GLN A 97 2.83 -3.83 13.05
C GLN A 97 3.39 -2.80 12.08
N ARG A 98 2.86 -2.82 10.85
CA ARG A 98 3.19 -1.84 9.81
C ARG A 98 2.12 -0.77 9.76
N PHE A 99 2.49 0.49 9.87
CA PHE A 99 1.56 1.61 9.89
C PHE A 99 2.08 2.80 9.09
N TRP A 100 1.16 3.65 8.65
CA TRP A 100 1.49 4.89 7.95
C TRP A 100 1.80 6.00 8.95
N ILE A 101 2.75 6.86 8.59
CA ILE A 101 3.03 8.09 9.31
C ILE A 101 1.80 9.00 9.18
N GLU A 102 1.19 9.30 10.32
CA GLU A 102 0.08 10.23 10.43
C GLU A 102 0.42 11.31 11.48
N PRO A 103 -0.04 12.56 11.30
CA PRO A 103 0.25 13.64 12.25
C PRO A 103 -0.13 13.31 13.70
N GLY A 104 -1.22 12.56 13.90
CA GLY A 104 -1.69 12.14 15.23
C GLY A 104 -0.77 11.13 15.92
N LEU A 105 0.16 10.50 15.20
CA LEU A 105 1.13 9.56 15.77
C LEU A 105 2.45 10.23 16.14
N VAL A 106 2.66 11.50 15.74
CA VAL A 106 3.89 12.23 16.02
C VAL A 106 4.16 12.29 17.52
N LYS A 107 5.36 11.87 17.93
CA LYS A 107 5.88 12.06 19.27
C LYS A 107 7.02 13.06 19.21
N THR A 108 6.80 14.23 19.80
CA THR A 108 7.85 15.21 20.06
C THR A 108 8.28 15.16 21.53
N SER A 109 9.52 15.58 21.76
CA SER A 109 10.03 15.88 23.08
C SER A 109 9.36 17.14 23.63
N MET A 110 9.03 17.14 24.93
CA MET A 110 8.40 18.29 25.58
C MET A 110 9.36 19.44 25.89
N PHE A 111 10.67 19.17 25.88
CA PHE A 111 11.68 20.14 26.33
C PHE A 111 12.20 21.03 25.20
N ASP A 112 12.45 20.43 24.04
CA ASP A 112 13.07 21.07 22.87
C ASP A 112 12.18 20.98 21.61
N GLY A 113 11.05 20.27 21.69
CA GLY A 113 10.14 20.10 20.55
C GLY A 113 10.68 19.17 19.45
N SER A 114 11.83 18.52 19.67
CA SER A 114 12.45 17.66 18.66
C SER A 114 11.58 16.44 18.34
N LEU A 115 11.61 15.99 17.09
CA LEU A 115 10.90 14.80 16.64
C LEU A 115 11.59 13.55 17.20
N GLN A 116 10.90 12.84 18.09
CA GLN A 116 11.39 11.56 18.61
C GLN A 116 10.97 10.38 17.71
N GLY A 117 9.90 10.56 16.93
CA GLY A 117 9.38 9.54 16.01
C GLY A 117 7.87 9.47 16.02
N PHE A 118 7.33 8.27 15.75
CA PHE A 118 5.89 8.03 15.62
C PHE A 118 5.43 6.89 16.54
N ARG A 119 4.37 7.12 17.32
CA ARG A 119 3.77 6.11 18.19
C ARG A 119 3.10 5.03 17.35
N CYS A 120 3.30 3.78 17.75
CA CYS A 120 2.61 2.65 17.17
C CYS A 120 1.10 2.76 17.47
N PRO A 121 0.21 2.67 16.47
CA PRO A 121 -1.24 2.76 16.66
C PRO A 121 -1.86 1.50 17.28
N GLN A 122 -1.08 0.43 17.48
CA GLN A 122 -1.56 -0.79 18.11
C GLN A 122 -1.86 -0.55 19.59
N LYS A 123 -3.10 -0.87 20.01
CA LYS A 123 -3.66 -0.53 21.33
C LYS A 123 -2.79 -0.97 22.52
N ASP A 124 -2.06 -2.07 22.40
CA ASP A 124 -1.26 -2.65 23.49
C ASP A 124 0.26 -2.53 23.29
N CYS A 125 0.72 -1.74 22.31
CA CYS A 125 2.15 -1.60 22.03
C CYS A 125 2.74 -0.31 22.59
N GLY A 126 2.17 0.84 22.21
CA GLY A 126 2.64 2.16 22.67
C GLY A 126 4.07 2.56 22.29
N ALA A 127 4.83 1.70 21.60
CA ALA A 127 6.21 1.94 21.22
C ALA A 127 6.35 3.16 20.30
N THR A 128 7.45 3.92 20.44
CA THR A 128 7.78 5.02 19.54
C THR A 128 8.79 4.51 18.52
N VAL A 129 8.39 4.51 17.25
CA VAL A 129 9.25 4.12 16.13
C VAL A 129 10.01 5.35 15.67
N ALA A 130 11.33 5.32 15.79
CA ALA A 130 12.19 6.39 15.32
C ALA A 130 12.01 6.61 13.82
N TRP A 131 12.02 7.88 13.41
CA TRP A 131 12.12 8.25 12.01
C TRP A 131 13.61 8.35 11.70
N GLU A 132 14.17 7.38 10.97
CA GLU A 132 15.58 7.43 10.62
C GLU A 132 15.83 8.59 9.62
N GLU A 133 16.49 9.63 10.08
CA GLU A 133 17.42 10.41 9.24
C GLU A 133 18.73 9.63 9.19
N LYS A 134 18.82 8.62 8.33
CA LYS A 134 20.13 8.22 7.81
C LYS A 134 20.34 8.95 6.49
N GLY A 135 21.01 10.10 6.60
CA GLY A 135 21.70 10.74 5.49
C GLY A 135 22.81 9.86 4.94
#